data_AF-A0A5C7PY61-F1
#
_entry.id   AF-A0A5C7PY61-F1
#
_cell.length_a   1.000
_cell.length_b   1.000
_cell.length_c   1.000
_cell.angle_alpha   90.00
_cell.angle_beta   90.00
_cell.angle_gamma   90.00
#
_symmetry.space_group_name_H-M   'P 1'
#
loop_
_entity.id
_entity.type
_entity.pdbx_description
1 polymer ?
#
loop_
_entity_poly.entity_id
_entity_poly.type
_entity_poly.pdbx_seq_one_letter_code
_entity_poly.pdbx_strand_id
1 'polypeptide(L)'
;MWARFFICVLLCSSLSQTSFAKDCVTQGDGINDKYDTDCDNDGTNDKYDTDLDNDGTNDKYDTDMDNDGVNDKYDTDMDNDGVNDKYDNDMDNDGVNDKYDTDRG
;
A
#
# COMPACT_ATOMS: atom_id res chain seq x y z
N MET A 1 8.44 46.59 22.30
CA MET A 1 7.35 46.71 21.31
C MET A 1 7.01 45.29 20.85
N TRP A 2 5.73 44.87 21.04
CA TRP A 2 5.03 43.67 20.51
C TRP A 2 5.49 42.28 21.04
N ALA A 3 4.69 41.59 21.88
CA ALA A 3 3.61 40.60 21.56
C ALA A 3 4.20 39.20 21.20
N ARG A 4 3.74 38.00 21.59
CA ARG A 4 2.58 37.41 22.30
C ARG A 4 2.86 35.88 22.44
N PHE A 5 2.36 35.24 23.51
CA PHE A 5 1.76 33.89 23.62
C PHE A 5 2.48 32.59 23.18
N PHE A 6 2.61 31.66 24.15
CA PHE A 6 2.26 30.22 24.18
C PHE A 6 2.11 29.38 22.87
N ILE A 7 2.64 28.14 22.95
CA ILE A 7 2.28 26.87 22.25
C ILE A 7 2.89 26.64 20.85
N CYS A 8 3.80 25.66 20.73
CA CYS A 8 3.50 24.44 19.98
C CYS A 8 4.50 23.32 20.28
N VAL A 9 3.95 22.21 20.76
CA VAL A 9 4.55 20.91 20.99
C VAL A 9 4.78 20.23 19.63
N LEU A 10 5.78 19.36 19.52
CA LEU A 10 5.94 18.34 18.46
C LEU A 10 6.00 18.85 17.00
N LEU A 11 7.19 18.85 16.42
CA LEU A 11 7.39 18.53 15.00
C LEU A 11 8.50 17.47 14.96
N CYS A 12 8.15 16.25 15.35
CA CYS A 12 7.68 15.20 14.44
C CYS A 12 8.84 14.79 13.53
N SER A 13 9.56 13.77 14.03
CA SER A 13 10.13 12.68 13.25
C SER A 13 10.03 12.85 11.74
N SER A 14 11.11 13.30 11.12
CA SER A 14 11.35 13.07 9.69
C SER A 14 11.67 11.58 9.49
N LEU A 15 10.74 10.70 9.88
CA LEU A 15 10.65 9.40 9.26
C LEU A 15 10.40 9.70 7.80
N SER A 16 11.34 9.29 6.97
CA SER A 16 11.14 9.07 5.54
C SER A 16 10.18 7.89 5.34
N GLN A 17 9.04 7.90 6.04
CA GLN A 17 7.88 7.13 5.63
C GLN A 17 7.20 8.03 4.59
N THR A 18 7.78 8.02 3.39
CA THR A 18 6.90 7.91 2.23
C THR A 18 6.00 6.73 2.58
N SER A 19 4.69 6.96 2.58
CA SER A 19 3.71 5.87 2.46
C SER A 19 4.32 4.85 1.52
N PHE A 20 4.73 3.72 2.09
CA PHE A 20 5.24 2.63 1.30
C PHE A 20 3.98 2.10 0.66
N ALA A 21 3.72 2.54 -0.56
CA ALA A 21 3.01 1.73 -1.54
C ALA A 21 3.41 0.27 -1.28
N LYS A 22 2.43 -0.56 -0.94
CA LYS A 22 2.67 -1.96 -0.67
C LYS A 22 2.78 -2.68 -2.01
N ASP A 23 3.79 -2.28 -2.76
CA ASP A 23 4.19 -2.91 -3.99
C ASP A 23 4.66 -4.33 -3.68
N CYS A 24 4.23 -5.33 -4.45
CA CYS A 24 4.73 -6.69 -4.32
C CYS A 24 6.19 -6.77 -4.82
N VAL A 25 7.12 -6.38 -3.95
CA VAL A 25 8.56 -6.25 -4.25
C VAL A 25 9.36 -7.37 -3.60
N THR A 26 10.10 -8.12 -4.42
CA THR A 26 10.99 -9.16 -3.90
C THR A 26 12.10 -8.53 -3.05
N GLN A 27 12.06 -8.75 -1.74
CA GLN A 27 13.08 -8.33 -0.76
C GLN A 27 13.23 -6.81 -0.57
N GLY A 28 12.22 -5.99 -0.89
CA GLY A 28 12.27 -4.55 -0.67
C GLY A 28 13.34 -3.83 -1.49
N ASP A 29 13.68 -4.37 -2.67
CA ASP A 29 14.60 -3.73 -3.60
C ASP A 29 13.94 -2.64 -4.47
N GLY A 30 12.62 -2.45 -4.32
CA GLY A 30 11.83 -1.44 -5.02
C GLY A 30 11.58 -1.81 -6.49
N ILE A 31 11.62 -3.11 -6.82
CA ILE A 31 11.29 -3.63 -8.14
C ILE A 31 10.08 -4.55 -8.01
N ASN A 32 8.99 -4.17 -8.67
CA ASN A 32 7.79 -4.99 -8.76
C ASN A 32 8.12 -6.26 -9.52
N ASP A 33 7.88 -7.40 -8.87
CA ASP A 33 8.19 -8.69 -9.43
C ASP A 33 7.00 -9.62 -9.20
N LYS A 34 6.27 -9.90 -10.29
CA LYS A 34 5.24 -10.93 -10.40
C LYS A 34 5.65 -12.35 -9.96
N TYR A 35 6.93 -12.58 -9.67
CA TYR A 35 7.45 -13.84 -9.15
C TYR A 35 7.60 -13.83 -7.63
N ASP A 36 7.40 -12.69 -6.97
CA ASP A 36 7.07 -12.68 -5.56
C ASP A 36 5.69 -13.30 -5.38
N THR A 37 5.55 -14.07 -4.32
CA THR A 37 4.33 -14.82 -4.04
C THR A 37 3.98 -14.80 -2.55
N ASP A 38 4.58 -13.87 -1.81
CA ASP A 38 4.46 -13.62 -0.37
C ASP A 38 4.73 -12.12 -0.15
N CYS A 39 3.83 -11.28 -0.67
CA CYS A 39 4.02 -9.82 -0.80
C CYS A 39 4.24 -9.14 0.56
N ASP A 40 3.56 -9.61 1.60
CA ASP A 40 3.69 -9.10 2.96
C ASP A 40 4.81 -9.77 3.79
N ASN A 41 5.42 -10.82 3.24
CA ASN A 41 6.51 -11.59 3.83
C ASN A 41 6.14 -12.23 5.18
N ASP A 42 4.89 -12.67 5.38
CA ASP A 42 4.45 -13.36 6.59
C ASP A 42 4.77 -14.88 6.59
N GLY A 43 5.16 -15.41 5.43
CA GLY A 43 5.48 -16.81 5.21
C GLY A 43 4.31 -17.65 4.67
N THR A 44 3.19 -17.00 4.37
CA THR A 44 2.05 -17.52 3.63
C THR A 44 2.18 -17.08 2.17
N ASN A 45 1.74 -17.93 1.26
CA ASN A 45 1.76 -17.56 -0.15
C ASN A 45 0.48 -16.77 -0.46
N ASP A 46 0.56 -15.65 -1.19
CA ASP A 46 -0.55 -14.71 -1.43
C ASP A 46 -1.84 -15.41 -1.88
N LYS A 47 -1.70 -16.45 -2.71
CA LYS A 47 -2.83 -17.27 -3.18
C LYS A 47 -3.65 -17.92 -2.05
N TYR A 48 -3.02 -18.16 -0.92
CA TYR A 48 -3.58 -18.78 0.27
C TYR A 48 -3.64 -17.82 1.45
N ASP A 49 -3.15 -16.59 1.29
CA ASP A 49 -3.27 -15.55 2.29
C ASP A 49 -4.70 -15.01 2.32
N THR A 50 -5.06 -14.46 3.47
CA THR A 50 -6.32 -13.79 3.69
C THR A 50 -6.16 -12.43 4.38
N ASP A 51 -4.92 -11.96 4.52
CA ASP A 51 -4.47 -10.72 5.17
C ASP A 51 -3.22 -10.22 4.40
N LEU A 52 -3.42 -9.87 3.12
CA LEU A 52 -2.35 -9.56 2.14
C LEU A 52 -1.49 -8.35 2.51
N ASP A 53 -1.98 -7.51 3.42
CA ASP A 53 -1.30 -6.33 3.91
C ASP A 53 -0.74 -6.48 5.33
N ASN A 54 -1.01 -7.62 5.98
CA ASN A 54 -0.56 -7.97 7.34
C ASN A 54 -0.95 -6.95 8.39
N ASP A 55 -2.08 -6.26 8.22
CA ASP A 55 -2.58 -5.29 9.19
C ASP A 55 -3.31 -5.98 10.37
N GLY A 56 -3.63 -7.27 10.21
CA GLY A 56 -4.35 -8.10 11.16
C GLY A 56 -5.86 -8.17 10.90
N THR A 57 -6.33 -7.58 9.82
CA THR A 57 -7.69 -7.60 9.30
C THR A 57 -7.72 -8.53 8.10
N ASN A 58 -8.77 -9.35 8.03
CA ASN A 58 -8.91 -10.23 6.88
C ASN A 58 -9.32 -9.38 5.66
N ASP A 59 -8.71 -9.58 4.48
CA ASP A 59 -8.99 -8.81 3.24
C ASP A 59 -10.49 -8.66 2.94
N LYS A 60 -11.29 -9.68 3.30
CA LYS A 60 -12.74 -9.65 3.09
C LYS A 60 -13.46 -8.57 3.90
N TYR A 61 -12.89 -8.16 5.02
CA TYR A 61 -13.40 -7.16 5.94
C TYR A 61 -12.51 -5.92 6.01
N ASP A 62 -11.37 -5.96 5.33
CA ASP A 62 -10.53 -4.79 5.15
C ASP A 62 -11.26 -3.73 4.31
N THR A 63 -10.93 -2.49 4.57
CA THR A 63 -11.42 -1.34 3.83
C THR A 63 -10.33 -0.33 3.53
N ASP A 64 -9.06 -0.67 3.76
CA ASP A 64 -7.85 0.14 3.61
C ASP A 64 -6.68 -0.81 3.28
N MET A 65 -6.78 -1.53 2.16
CA MET A 65 -5.91 -2.66 1.78
C MET A 65 -4.44 -2.30 1.57
N ASP A 66 -4.13 -1.03 1.31
CA ASP A 66 -2.78 -0.52 1.13
C ASP A 66 -2.25 0.21 2.39
N ASN A 67 -3.09 0.32 3.41
CA ASN A 67 -2.82 1.01 4.67
C ASN A 67 -2.35 2.47 4.51
N ASP A 68 -2.83 3.18 3.48
CA ASP A 68 -2.50 4.59 3.26
C ASP A 68 -3.35 5.53 4.15
N GLY A 69 -4.44 5.01 4.74
CA GLY A 69 -5.37 5.73 5.61
C GLY A 69 -6.59 6.31 4.88
N VAL A 70 -6.75 6.03 3.60
CA VAL A 70 -7.92 6.28 2.76
C VAL A 70 -8.68 4.96 2.65
N ASN A 71 -10.00 5.07 2.66
CA ASN A 71 -10.83 3.87 2.54
C ASN A 71 -10.87 3.45 1.06
N ASP A 72 -10.68 2.18 0.72
CA ASP A 72 -10.63 1.65 -0.67
C ASP A 72 -11.76 2.18 -1.56
N LYS A 73 -12.95 2.38 -0.98
CA LYS A 73 -14.12 2.89 -1.70
C LYS A 73 -13.92 4.32 -2.25
N TYR A 74 -13.09 5.09 -1.58
CA TYR A 74 -12.76 6.48 -1.87
C TYR A 74 -11.32 6.64 -2.33
N ASP A 75 -10.54 5.56 -2.29
CA ASP A 75 -9.22 5.52 -2.87
C ASP A 75 -9.30 5.65 -4.39
N THR A 76 -8.26 6.23 -4.96
CA THR A 76 -8.10 6.37 -6.40
C THR A 76 -6.70 5.99 -6.87
N ASP A 77 -5.89 5.41 -5.99
CA ASP A 77 -4.48 5.03 -6.16
C ASP A 77 -4.22 3.84 -5.20
N MET A 78 -4.94 2.72 -5.41
CA MET A 78 -5.04 1.59 -4.45
C MET A 78 -3.72 0.84 -4.19
N ASP A 79 -2.72 1.01 -5.04
CA ASP A 79 -1.37 0.47 -4.83
C ASP A 79 -0.38 1.55 -4.37
N ASN A 80 -0.79 2.83 -4.37
CA ASN A 80 0.02 4.02 -4.13
C ASN A 80 1.24 4.17 -5.05
N ASP A 81 1.20 3.66 -6.27
CA ASP A 81 2.31 3.81 -7.22
C ASP A 81 2.41 5.26 -7.79
N GLY A 82 1.37 6.08 -7.54
CA GLY A 82 1.27 7.47 -7.96
C GLY A 82 0.55 7.67 -9.29
N VAL A 83 -0.02 6.61 -9.86
CA VAL A 83 -0.89 6.59 -11.02
C VAL A 83 -2.31 6.27 -10.55
N ASN A 84 -3.23 7.14 -10.94
CA ASN A 84 -4.62 6.95 -10.55
C ASN A 84 -5.21 5.67 -11.18
N ASP A 85 -5.91 4.82 -10.43
CA ASP A 85 -6.48 3.52 -10.86
C ASP A 85 -7.19 3.57 -12.21
N LYS A 86 -7.84 4.70 -12.52
CA LYS A 86 -8.55 4.89 -13.79
C LYS A 86 -7.63 4.87 -15.01
N TYR A 87 -6.37 5.21 -14.81
CA TYR A 87 -5.32 5.29 -15.81
C TYR A 87 -4.23 4.25 -15.58
N ASP A 88 -4.27 3.55 -14.45
CA ASP A 88 -3.46 2.39 -14.19
C ASP A 88 -3.86 1.22 -15.10
N ASN A 89 -2.90 0.36 -15.41
CA ASN A 89 -3.16 -0.92 -16.03
C ASN A 89 -2.54 -2.09 -15.25
N ASP A 90 -2.16 -1.88 -14.00
CA ASP A 90 -1.47 -2.77 -13.05
C ASP A 90 -1.86 -2.29 -11.63
N MET A 91 -3.16 -2.31 -11.30
CA MET A 91 -3.75 -1.60 -10.13
C MET A 91 -3.33 -2.14 -8.74
N ASP A 92 -2.66 -3.29 -8.70
CA ASP A 92 -2.10 -3.94 -7.52
C ASP A 92 -0.57 -3.98 -7.55
N ASN A 93 0.01 -3.40 -8.60
CA ASN A 93 1.42 -3.25 -8.85
C ASN A 93 2.24 -4.55 -8.76
N ASP A 94 1.64 -5.67 -9.15
CA ASP A 94 2.29 -6.99 -9.14
C ASP A 94 3.18 -7.20 -10.40
N GLY A 95 3.12 -6.29 -11.37
CA GLY A 95 3.90 -6.36 -12.62
C GLY A 95 3.20 -7.18 -13.72
N VAL A 96 1.93 -7.51 -13.53
CA VAL A 96 1.04 -8.14 -14.50
C VAL A 96 -0.07 -7.15 -14.83
N ASN A 97 -0.24 -6.93 -16.12
CA ASN A 97 -1.25 -5.98 -16.57
C ASN A 97 -2.67 -6.49 -16.23
N ASP A 98 -3.54 -5.66 -15.64
CA ASP A 98 -4.94 -5.94 -15.25
C ASP A 98 -5.74 -6.72 -16.30
N LYS A 99 -5.46 -6.47 -17.58
CA LYS A 99 -6.14 -7.13 -18.70
C LYS A 99 -5.86 -8.64 -18.74
N TYR A 100 -4.69 -9.03 -18.27
CA TYR A 100 -4.20 -10.40 -18.18
C TYR A 100 -4.18 -10.91 -16.75
N ASP A 101 -4.47 -10.04 -15.78
CA ASP A 101 -4.58 -10.43 -14.39
C ASP A 101 -5.82 -11.26 -14.10
N THR A 102 -5.64 -12.27 -13.25
CA THR A 102 -6.67 -13.18 -12.78
C THR A 102 -6.67 -13.37 -11.27
N ASP A 103 -5.71 -12.79 -10.56
CA ASP A 103 -5.68 -12.86 -9.11
C ASP A 103 -6.60 -11.79 -8.50
N ARG A 104 -6.41 -11.56 -7.21
CA ARG A 104 -7.09 -10.52 -6.44
C ARG A 104 -6.00 -9.70 -5.78
N GLY A 105 -5.20 -9.00 -6.56
CA GLY A 105 -4.98 -7.60 -6.27
C GLY A 105 -6.30 -6.83 -6.36
#